data_AF-A0A955AEQ8-F1
#
_entry.id   AF-A0A955AEQ8-F1
#
_cell.length_a   1.000
_cell.length_b   1.000
_cell.length_c   1.000
_cell.angle_alpha   90.00
_cell.angle_beta   90.00
_cell.angle_gamma   90.00
#
_symmetry.space_group_name_H-M   'P 1'
#
loop_
_entity.id
_entity.type
_entity.pdbx_description
1 polymer ?
#
loop_
_entity_poly.entity_id
_entity_poly.type
_entity_poly.pdbx_seq_one_letter_code
_entity_poly.pdbx_strand_id
1 'polypeptide(L)'
;AYPEAFDAIDRAAQRSRFAWPRDYTVSVEQFLASLLDNTNDIRMFARLQDARARSSFLAEKYDQAARQALQIVRMARLQDEEPTLVLYLVNIACRSVGLYTINGILQGGPVSAETHEVIEQELAAYDGAKSYEHALKMERVIGCESFRGFVLKLGPTWTGGWNEYLSVMDHELANVGKLPYEMSEKDAIVTPKNALAAGIVPAINASREATVRIQIFVNCLRILNAIQSRGIDADPVVLSSLGLPPSTVLDPYSGNPLIVKRSDKGWLIYSVGIDLTDDGGMVAGLTDIGFGPGFH
;
A
#
# COMPACT_ATOMS: atom_id res chain seq x y z
N ALA A 1 5.94 6.37 30.76
CA ALA A 1 5.74 6.73 29.34
C ALA A 1 6.96 7.52 28.87
N TYR A 2 7.38 7.39 27.61
CA TYR A 2 8.51 8.11 27.02
C TYR A 2 7.99 9.27 26.16
N PRO A 3 7.60 10.43 26.75
CA PRO A 3 6.97 11.52 25.99
C PRO A 3 7.85 12.05 24.86
N GLU A 4 9.17 12.05 25.05
CA GLU A 4 10.14 12.46 24.02
C GLU A 4 10.09 11.60 22.75
N ALA A 5 9.65 10.33 22.86
CA ALA A 5 9.51 9.44 21.72
C ALA A 5 8.39 9.90 20.78
N PHE A 6 7.31 10.48 21.33
CA PHE A 6 6.21 10.98 20.52
C PHE A 6 6.57 12.27 19.78
N ASP A 7 7.31 13.17 20.42
CA ASP A 7 7.83 14.37 19.74
C ASP A 7 8.79 14.00 18.60
N ALA A 8 9.61 12.96 18.80
CA ALA A 8 10.49 12.45 17.76
C ALA A 8 9.71 11.88 16.57
N ILE A 9 8.65 11.11 16.84
CA ILE A 9 7.71 10.58 15.84
C ILE A 9 7.05 11.71 15.05
N ASP A 10 6.54 12.72 15.75
CA ASP A 10 5.82 13.84 15.12
C ASP A 10 6.76 14.61 14.18
N ARG A 11 8.00 14.86 14.61
CA ARG A 11 9.04 15.48 13.77
C ARG A 11 9.46 14.61 12.59
N ALA A 12 9.53 13.28 12.77
CA ALA A 12 9.92 12.36 11.70
C ALA A 12 8.87 12.30 10.59
N ALA A 13 7.58 12.21 10.96
CA ALA A 13 6.47 12.15 10.01
C ALA A 13 6.29 13.46 9.20
N GLN A 14 6.87 14.58 9.64
CA GLN A 14 6.87 15.86 8.93
C GLN A 14 8.04 16.03 7.95
N ARG A 15 8.98 15.07 7.90
CA ARG A 15 10.08 15.14 6.94
C ARG A 15 9.58 14.86 5.53
N SER A 16 10.29 15.42 4.55
CA SER A 16 10.02 15.16 3.13
C SER A 16 10.74 13.91 2.61
N ARG A 17 11.79 13.47 3.31
CA ARG A 17 12.62 12.31 2.97
C ARG A 17 13.09 11.59 4.22
N PHE A 18 13.36 10.31 4.05
CA PHE A 18 13.87 9.42 5.07
C PHE A 18 14.90 8.48 4.44
N ALA A 19 15.95 8.15 5.18
CA ALA A 19 16.96 7.20 4.75
C ALA A 19 17.49 6.45 5.97
N TRP A 20 17.47 5.13 5.94
CA TRP A 20 18.19 4.34 6.93
C TRP A 20 19.71 4.45 6.68
N PRO A 21 20.54 4.49 7.73
CA PRO A 21 21.98 4.34 7.58
C PRO A 21 22.29 2.90 7.19
N ARG A 22 22.29 2.62 5.88
CA ARG A 22 22.60 1.29 5.33
C ARG A 22 24.08 1.21 4.95
N ASP A 23 24.72 0.10 5.27
CA ASP A 23 26.05 -0.23 4.78
C ASP A 23 25.91 -1.05 3.49
N TYR A 24 26.27 -0.44 2.36
CA TYR A 24 26.22 -1.10 1.04
C TYR A 24 27.53 -1.80 0.68
N THR A 25 28.52 -1.81 1.59
CA THR A 25 29.84 -2.44 1.36
C THR A 25 29.91 -3.90 1.82
N VAL A 26 28.91 -4.34 2.59
CA VAL A 26 28.80 -5.72 3.11
C VAL A 26 28.30 -6.71 2.05
N SER A 27 28.36 -8.01 2.34
CA SER A 27 27.79 -9.01 1.44
C SER A 27 26.26 -8.87 1.33
N VAL A 28 25.66 -9.33 0.22
CA VAL A 28 24.20 -9.32 0.05
C VAL A 28 23.49 -10.05 1.19
N GLU A 29 24.06 -11.15 1.68
CA GLU A 29 23.53 -11.93 2.80
C GLU A 29 23.48 -11.09 4.10
N GLN A 30 24.58 -10.37 4.40
CA GLN A 30 24.67 -9.46 5.56
C GLN A 30 23.76 -8.25 5.40
N PHE A 31 23.68 -7.69 4.19
CA PHE A 31 22.81 -6.58 3.85
C PHE A 31 21.35 -6.97 4.10
N LEU A 32 20.87 -8.08 3.52
CA LEU A 32 19.51 -8.57 3.69
C LEU A 32 19.17 -8.88 5.16
N ALA A 33 20.10 -9.46 5.93
CA ALA A 33 19.90 -9.68 7.36
C ALA A 33 19.65 -8.34 8.10
N SER A 34 20.48 -7.32 7.83
CA SER A 34 20.30 -5.99 8.42
C SER A 34 19.00 -5.28 7.99
N LEU A 35 18.45 -5.62 6.82
CA LEU A 35 17.16 -5.11 6.37
C LEU A 35 16.01 -5.66 7.23
N LEU A 36 16.06 -6.94 7.56
CA LEU A 36 14.99 -7.63 8.29
C LEU A 36 14.88 -7.18 9.74
N ASP A 37 16.00 -6.84 10.39
CA ASP A 37 16.02 -6.37 11.77
C ASP A 37 15.15 -5.11 11.96
N ASN A 38 15.14 -4.21 10.97
CA ASN A 38 14.40 -2.94 11.05
C ASN A 38 12.90 -3.08 10.73
N THR A 39 12.44 -4.21 10.20
CA THR A 39 11.02 -4.39 9.83
C THR A 39 10.07 -4.34 11.03
N ASN A 40 10.54 -4.80 12.18
CA ASN A 40 9.75 -4.84 13.40
C ASN A 40 9.52 -3.44 13.99
N ASP A 41 10.49 -2.54 13.85
CA ASP A 41 10.38 -1.18 14.35
C ASP A 41 9.27 -0.40 13.65
N ILE A 42 9.16 -0.58 12.32
CA ILE A 42 8.13 0.06 11.49
C ILE A 42 6.74 -0.43 11.89
N ARG A 43 6.60 -1.75 12.07
CA ARG A 43 5.32 -2.35 12.52
C ARG A 43 4.96 -1.90 13.94
N MET A 44 5.95 -1.81 14.83
CA MET A 44 5.74 -1.32 16.19
C MET A 44 5.28 0.13 16.20
N PHE A 45 5.91 0.97 15.37
CA PHE A 45 5.48 2.34 15.15
C PHE A 45 4.01 2.42 14.70
N ALA A 46 3.64 1.68 13.66
CA ALA A 46 2.27 1.70 13.13
C ALA A 46 1.24 1.27 14.21
N ARG A 47 1.53 0.21 14.97
CA ARG A 47 0.67 -0.28 16.06
C ARG A 47 0.53 0.74 17.19
N LEU A 48 1.63 1.36 17.60
CA LEU A 48 1.62 2.38 18.66
C LEU A 48 0.79 3.60 18.23
N GLN A 49 0.95 4.05 17.00
CA GLN A 49 0.21 5.17 16.46
C GLN A 49 -1.27 4.87 16.25
N ASP A 50 -1.62 3.65 15.82
CA ASP A 50 -3.01 3.21 15.74
C ASP A 50 -3.68 3.23 17.12
N ALA A 51 -3.00 2.68 18.14
CA ALA A 51 -3.50 2.73 19.52
C ALA A 51 -3.71 4.16 20.02
N ARG A 52 -2.80 5.09 19.70
CA ARG A 52 -2.95 6.52 20.02
C ARG A 52 -4.14 7.14 19.31
N ALA A 53 -4.28 6.91 18.00
CA ALA A 53 -5.39 7.42 17.20
C ALA A 53 -6.74 6.93 17.73
N ARG A 54 -6.85 5.62 18.04
CA ARG A 54 -8.05 5.03 18.66
C ARG A 54 -8.33 5.63 20.03
N SER A 55 -7.30 5.85 20.86
CA SER A 55 -7.47 6.52 22.16
C SER A 55 -7.97 7.96 22.02
N SER A 56 -7.47 8.72 21.05
CA SER A 56 -7.94 10.07 20.76
C SER A 56 -9.37 10.07 20.23
N PHE A 57 -9.71 9.10 19.38
CA PHE A 57 -11.07 8.91 18.85
C PHE A 57 -12.08 8.64 19.99
N LEU A 58 -11.76 7.74 20.92
CA LEU A 58 -12.62 7.44 22.08
C LEU A 58 -12.77 8.64 23.04
N ALA A 59 -11.81 9.57 23.02
CA ALA A 59 -11.89 10.83 23.76
C ALA A 59 -12.58 11.95 22.96
N GLU A 60 -13.23 11.62 21.83
CA GLU A 60 -13.92 12.55 20.91
C GLU A 60 -13.00 13.62 20.31
N LYS A 61 -11.69 13.36 20.27
CA LYS A 61 -10.67 14.24 19.66
C LYS A 61 -10.42 13.82 18.21
N TYR A 62 -11.43 13.90 17.36
CA TYR A 62 -11.41 13.35 16.00
C TYR A 62 -10.30 13.92 15.11
N ASP A 63 -10.08 15.23 15.13
CA ASP A 63 -8.97 15.86 14.38
C ASP A 63 -7.59 15.37 14.85
N GLN A 64 -7.44 15.17 16.16
CA GLN A 64 -6.19 14.65 16.72
C GLN A 64 -5.99 13.17 16.32
N ALA A 65 -7.06 12.37 16.39
CA ALA A 65 -7.04 10.98 15.95
C ALA A 65 -6.64 10.86 14.48
N ALA A 66 -7.21 11.69 13.61
CA ALA A 66 -6.92 11.70 12.18
C ALA A 66 -5.45 12.06 11.90
N ARG A 67 -4.92 13.09 12.58
CA ARG A 67 -3.50 13.46 12.47
C ARG A 67 -2.57 12.33 12.92
N GLN A 68 -2.91 11.60 13.98
CA GLN A 68 -2.13 10.46 14.46
C GLN A 68 -2.16 9.27 13.49
N ALA A 69 -3.32 8.97 12.91
CA ALA A 69 -3.44 7.94 11.88
C ALA A 69 -2.68 8.31 10.60
N LEU A 70 -2.71 9.58 10.19
CA LEU A 70 -1.94 10.10 9.06
C LEU A 70 -0.42 9.99 9.26
N GLN A 71 0.08 10.00 10.50
CA GLN A 71 1.51 9.76 10.75
C GLN A 71 1.94 8.35 10.32
N ILE A 72 1.02 7.37 10.38
CA ILE A 72 1.27 6.01 9.87
C ILE A 72 1.44 6.04 8.35
N VAL A 73 0.50 6.69 7.65
CA VAL A 73 0.52 6.81 6.18
C VAL A 73 1.74 7.59 5.69
N ARG A 74 2.11 8.68 6.39
CA ARG A 74 3.30 9.50 6.10
C ARG A 74 4.60 8.73 6.27
N MET A 75 4.75 8.05 7.40
CA MET A 75 5.93 7.22 7.62
C MET A 75 6.03 6.10 6.60
N ALA A 76 4.89 5.52 6.22
CA ALA A 76 4.87 4.55 5.14
C ALA A 76 5.35 5.17 3.82
N ARG A 77 4.83 6.34 3.43
CA ARG A 77 5.29 7.05 2.22
C ARG A 77 6.79 7.36 2.23
N LEU A 78 7.34 7.74 3.39
CA LEU A 78 8.76 8.00 3.56
C LEU A 78 9.64 6.76 3.35
N GLN A 79 9.06 5.56 3.41
CA GLN A 79 9.74 4.28 3.24
C GLN A 79 9.46 3.61 1.89
N ASP A 80 8.73 4.26 0.98
CA ASP A 80 8.48 3.73 -0.36
C ASP A 80 9.76 3.55 -1.19
N GLU A 81 10.85 4.22 -0.81
CA GLU A 81 12.17 4.10 -1.45
C GLU A 81 13.04 2.95 -0.88
N GLU A 82 12.52 2.12 0.04
CA GLU A 82 13.25 0.97 0.57
C GLU A 82 13.56 -0.11 -0.49
N PRO A 83 14.71 -0.81 -0.38
CA PRO A 83 15.32 -1.51 -1.52
C PRO A 83 14.80 -2.93 -1.80
N THR A 84 13.78 -3.44 -1.11
CA THR A 84 13.31 -4.83 -1.32
C THR A 84 11.80 -4.93 -1.43
N LEU A 85 11.32 -5.93 -2.17
CA LEU A 85 9.91 -6.27 -2.21
C LEU A 85 9.37 -6.64 -0.82
N VAL A 86 10.18 -7.28 0.03
CA VAL A 86 9.79 -7.60 1.41
C VAL A 86 9.51 -6.33 2.21
N LEU A 87 10.41 -5.34 2.17
CA LEU A 87 10.19 -4.06 2.86
C LEU A 87 9.02 -3.29 2.27
N TYR A 88 8.87 -3.31 0.95
CA TYR A 88 7.71 -2.73 0.28
C TYR A 88 6.38 -3.34 0.75
N LEU A 89 6.31 -4.67 0.89
CA LEU A 89 5.13 -5.36 1.42
C LEU A 89 4.87 -5.04 2.91
N VAL A 90 5.92 -4.97 3.72
CA VAL A 90 5.81 -4.51 5.12
C VAL A 90 5.23 -3.09 5.16
N ASN A 91 5.67 -2.24 4.24
CA ASN A 91 5.23 -0.87 4.14
C ASN A 91 3.75 -0.76 3.73
N ILE A 92 3.31 -1.56 2.74
CA ILE A 92 1.89 -1.70 2.39
C ILE A 92 1.08 -2.10 3.63
N ALA A 93 1.53 -3.09 4.39
CA ALA A 93 0.80 -3.54 5.58
C ALA A 93 0.68 -2.43 6.64
N CYS A 94 1.74 -1.65 6.86
CA CYS A 94 1.71 -0.51 7.78
C CYS A 94 0.78 0.60 7.27
N ARG A 95 0.83 0.90 5.96
CA ARG A 95 -0.09 1.85 5.32
C ARG A 95 -1.54 1.43 5.50
N SER A 96 -1.86 0.16 5.26
CA SER A 96 -3.20 -0.38 5.46
C SER A 96 -3.72 -0.12 6.86
N VAL A 97 -2.91 -0.32 7.91
CA VAL A 97 -3.30 0.02 9.29
C VAL A 97 -3.75 1.47 9.37
N GLY A 98 -2.92 2.42 8.89
CA GLY A 98 -3.28 3.83 8.88
C GLY A 98 -4.57 4.14 8.12
N LEU A 99 -4.79 3.50 6.96
CA LEU A 99 -6.01 3.68 6.17
C LEU A 99 -7.26 3.14 6.88
N TYR A 100 -7.20 1.94 7.47
CA TYR A 100 -8.32 1.40 8.27
C TYR A 100 -8.65 2.32 9.46
N THR A 101 -7.63 2.85 10.14
CA THR A 101 -7.82 3.80 11.25
C THR A 101 -8.47 5.10 10.75
N ILE A 102 -8.03 5.66 9.62
CA ILE A 102 -8.64 6.86 9.02
C ILE A 102 -10.10 6.59 8.64
N ASN A 103 -10.42 5.44 8.03
CA ASN A 103 -11.80 5.06 7.72
C ASN A 103 -12.66 5.07 8.98
N GLY A 104 -12.21 4.40 10.05
CA GLY A 104 -12.95 4.36 11.31
C GLY A 104 -13.21 5.76 11.88
N ILE A 105 -12.23 6.67 11.80
CA ILE A 105 -12.37 8.04 12.27
C ILE A 105 -13.40 8.82 11.44
N LEU A 106 -13.28 8.78 10.10
CA LEU A 106 -14.20 9.47 9.19
C LEU A 106 -15.64 8.96 9.32
N GLN A 107 -15.83 7.65 9.49
CA GLN A 107 -17.17 7.05 9.65
C GLN A 107 -17.75 7.28 11.06
N GLY A 108 -16.88 7.49 12.06
CA GLY A 108 -17.27 7.48 13.47
C GLY A 108 -17.47 8.85 14.12
N GLY A 109 -17.02 9.94 13.51
CA GLY A 109 -17.21 11.27 14.06
C GLY A 109 -16.84 12.40 13.10
N PRO A 110 -17.29 13.64 13.37
CA PRO A 110 -16.99 14.78 12.52
C PRO A 110 -15.51 15.15 12.62
N VAL A 111 -14.90 15.42 11.47
CA VAL A 111 -13.58 16.06 11.39
C VAL A 111 -13.70 17.45 10.78
N SER A 112 -12.78 18.34 11.11
CA SER A 112 -12.77 19.70 10.58
C SER A 112 -12.44 19.73 9.08
N ALA A 113 -12.82 20.82 8.40
CA ALA A 113 -12.46 21.05 7.01
C ALA A 113 -10.94 21.03 6.78
N GLU A 114 -10.16 21.58 7.72
CA GLU A 114 -8.70 21.52 7.70
C GLU A 114 -8.20 20.08 7.72
N THR A 115 -8.76 19.22 8.59
CA THR A 115 -8.38 17.81 8.65
C THR A 115 -8.75 17.06 7.37
N HIS A 116 -9.92 17.34 6.77
CA HIS A 116 -10.28 16.77 5.46
C HIS A 116 -9.26 17.14 4.37
N GLU A 117 -8.81 18.40 4.33
CA GLU A 117 -7.82 18.86 3.36
C GLU A 117 -6.47 18.17 3.56
N VAL A 118 -6.01 18.05 4.81
CA VAL A 118 -4.75 17.37 5.13
C VAL A 118 -4.81 15.87 4.82
N ILE A 119 -5.96 15.21 5.02
CA ILE A 119 -6.18 13.81 4.60
C ILE A 119 -6.06 13.70 3.09
N GLU A 120 -6.78 14.54 2.33
CA GLU A 120 -6.74 14.49 0.86
C GLU A 120 -5.33 14.74 0.34
N GLN A 121 -4.62 15.74 0.87
CA GLN A 121 -3.25 16.05 0.47
C GLN A 121 -2.33 14.83 0.62
N GLU A 122 -2.42 14.11 1.75
CA GLU A 122 -1.56 12.95 1.99
C GLU A 122 -1.96 11.75 1.12
N LEU A 123 -3.26 11.48 0.97
CA LEU A 123 -3.73 10.36 0.15
C LEU A 123 -3.46 10.60 -1.34
N ALA A 124 -3.58 11.83 -1.82
CA ALA A 124 -3.25 12.20 -3.20
C ALA A 124 -1.74 12.15 -3.50
N ALA A 125 -0.89 12.23 -2.47
CA ALA A 125 0.56 12.10 -2.62
C ALA A 125 1.02 10.64 -2.80
N TYR A 126 0.13 9.66 -2.62
CA TYR A 126 0.47 8.26 -2.82
C TYR A 126 0.56 7.90 -4.31
N ASP A 127 1.74 7.43 -4.72
CA ASP A 127 2.00 6.89 -6.04
C ASP A 127 2.45 5.43 -5.91
N GLY A 128 1.46 4.52 -5.86
CA GLY A 128 1.72 3.10 -5.69
C GLY A 128 2.46 2.47 -6.87
N ALA A 129 2.20 2.94 -8.09
CA ALA A 129 2.86 2.43 -9.29
C ALA A 129 4.36 2.75 -9.23
N LYS A 130 4.72 4.01 -8.95
CA LYS A 130 6.13 4.41 -8.81
C LYS A 130 6.85 3.69 -7.67
N SER A 131 6.18 3.51 -6.54
CA SER A 131 6.74 2.82 -5.38
C SER A 131 7.00 1.34 -5.69
N TYR A 132 6.07 0.69 -6.39
CA TYR A 132 6.23 -0.70 -6.83
C TYR A 132 7.31 -0.86 -7.91
N GLU A 133 7.38 0.06 -8.88
CA GLU A 133 8.43 0.08 -9.90
C GLU A 133 9.82 0.18 -9.25
N HIS A 134 9.96 1.07 -8.27
CA HIS A 134 11.21 1.22 -7.51
C HIS A 134 11.57 -0.08 -6.79
N ALA A 135 10.62 -0.68 -6.06
CA ALA A 135 10.85 -1.94 -5.36
C ALA A 135 11.28 -3.06 -6.32
N LEU A 136 10.65 -3.20 -7.49
CA LEU A 136 11.04 -4.17 -8.52
C LEU A 136 12.44 -3.88 -9.08
N LYS A 137 12.80 -2.62 -9.34
CA LYS A 137 14.15 -2.26 -9.81
C LYS A 137 15.21 -2.64 -8.80
N MET A 138 14.96 -2.37 -7.51
CA MET A 138 15.91 -2.68 -6.45
C MET A 138 15.99 -4.19 -6.20
N GLU A 139 14.87 -4.90 -6.22
CA GLU A 139 14.83 -6.36 -6.14
C GLU A 139 15.62 -6.99 -7.29
N ARG A 140 15.49 -6.46 -8.52
CA ARG A 140 16.25 -6.90 -9.70
C ARG A 140 17.75 -6.77 -9.47
N VAL A 141 18.21 -5.66 -8.88
CA VAL A 141 19.62 -5.46 -8.53
C VAL A 141 20.09 -6.45 -7.46
N ILE A 142 19.31 -6.67 -6.41
CA ILE A 142 19.66 -7.61 -5.34
C ILE A 142 19.69 -9.05 -5.85
N GLY A 143 18.72 -9.44 -6.68
CA GLY A 143 18.73 -10.73 -7.36
C GLY A 143 19.97 -10.88 -8.23
N CYS A 144 20.34 -9.84 -8.99
CA CYS A 144 21.56 -9.84 -9.79
C CYS A 144 22.82 -10.12 -8.97
N GLU A 145 23.00 -9.43 -7.84
CA GLU A 145 24.16 -9.68 -6.98
C GLU A 145 24.10 -11.05 -6.30
N SER A 146 22.90 -11.52 -5.93
CA SER A 146 22.71 -12.86 -5.34
C SER A 146 23.12 -13.98 -6.29
N PHE A 147 22.63 -13.94 -7.53
CA PHE A 147 22.99 -14.92 -8.56
C PHE A 147 24.47 -14.85 -8.93
N ARG A 148 25.10 -13.66 -8.97
CA ARG A 148 26.54 -13.54 -9.16
C ARG A 148 27.30 -14.28 -8.04
N GLY A 149 26.86 -14.13 -6.79
CA GLY A 149 27.38 -14.88 -5.65
C GLY A 149 27.20 -16.40 -5.80
N PHE A 150 26.03 -16.85 -6.26
CA PHE A 150 25.76 -18.27 -6.50
C PHE A 150 26.59 -18.87 -7.63
N VAL A 151 26.75 -18.17 -8.76
CA VAL A 151 27.55 -18.64 -9.90
C VAL A 151 29.01 -18.82 -9.48
N LEU A 152 29.56 -17.91 -8.67
CA LEU A 152 30.91 -18.05 -8.10
C LEU A 152 31.04 -19.27 -7.18
N LYS A 153 29.98 -19.64 -6.44
CA LYS A 153 29.98 -20.74 -5.46
C LYS A 153 29.63 -22.12 -6.06
N LEU A 154 28.76 -22.17 -7.06
CA LEU A 154 28.11 -23.41 -7.56
C LEU A 154 28.43 -23.75 -9.04
N GLY A 155 29.14 -22.88 -9.75
CA GLY A 155 29.62 -23.13 -11.12
C GLY A 155 28.68 -22.67 -12.25
N PRO A 156 29.14 -22.72 -13.52
CA PRO A 156 28.51 -22.06 -14.67
C PRO A 156 27.21 -22.70 -15.18
N THR A 157 26.87 -23.92 -14.74
CA THR A 157 25.60 -24.59 -15.09
C THR A 157 24.37 -23.87 -14.54
N TRP A 158 24.55 -22.93 -13.60
CA TRP A 158 23.49 -22.12 -13.00
C TRP A 158 23.14 -20.84 -13.79
N THR A 159 23.82 -20.57 -14.90
CA THR A 159 23.58 -19.38 -15.75
C THR A 159 22.20 -19.37 -16.44
N GLY A 160 21.56 -20.52 -16.63
CA GLY A 160 20.22 -20.59 -17.24
C GLY A 160 19.12 -19.92 -16.41
N GLY A 161 19.18 -20.02 -15.09
CA GLY A 161 18.19 -19.39 -14.19
C GLY A 161 18.27 -17.86 -14.17
N TRP A 162 19.44 -17.30 -14.49
CA TRP A 162 19.65 -15.85 -14.54
C TRP A 162 18.80 -15.16 -15.61
N ASN A 163 18.84 -15.68 -16.85
CA ASN A 163 18.11 -15.07 -17.97
C ASN A 163 16.60 -15.17 -17.76
N GLU A 164 16.12 -16.30 -17.22
CA GLU A 164 14.71 -16.47 -16.88
C GLU A 164 14.28 -15.51 -15.76
N TYR A 165 15.11 -15.33 -14.72
CA TYR A 165 14.87 -14.34 -13.67
C TYR A 165 14.75 -12.91 -14.23
N LEU A 166 15.71 -12.48 -15.05
CA LEU A 166 15.66 -11.16 -15.67
C LEU A 166 14.44 -10.98 -16.56
N SER A 167 14.05 -12.01 -17.32
CA SER A 167 12.85 -11.98 -18.13
C SER A 167 11.59 -11.79 -17.29
N VAL A 168 11.50 -12.42 -16.11
CA VAL A 168 10.39 -12.20 -15.17
C VAL A 168 10.39 -10.76 -14.68
N MET A 169 11.53 -10.23 -14.23
CA MET A 169 11.61 -8.85 -13.74
C MET A 169 11.30 -7.81 -14.82
N ASP A 170 11.80 -8.01 -16.05
CA ASP A 170 11.58 -7.10 -17.18
C ASP A 170 10.10 -7.12 -17.62
N HIS A 171 9.45 -8.31 -17.61
CA HIS A 171 8.00 -8.43 -17.84
C HIS A 171 7.20 -7.67 -16.79
N GLU A 172 7.56 -7.80 -15.51
CA GLU A 172 6.88 -7.08 -14.44
C GLU A 172 7.04 -5.57 -14.54
N LEU A 173 8.27 -5.09 -14.75
CA LEU A 173 8.56 -3.67 -14.92
C LEU A 173 7.80 -3.07 -16.10
N ALA A 174 7.66 -3.80 -17.21
CA ALA A 174 6.90 -3.36 -18.36
C ALA A 174 5.39 -3.25 -18.12
N ASN A 175 4.88 -3.83 -17.02
CA ASN A 175 3.46 -3.90 -16.69
C ASN A 175 3.07 -3.09 -15.45
N VAL A 176 4.02 -2.43 -14.78
CA VAL A 176 3.72 -1.56 -13.64
C VAL A 176 2.76 -0.44 -14.06
N GLY A 177 1.70 -0.25 -13.27
CA GLY A 177 0.75 0.85 -13.44
C GLY A 177 -0.25 0.67 -14.60
N LYS A 178 -0.19 -0.43 -15.36
CA LYS A 178 -1.19 -0.72 -16.40
C LYS A 178 -2.52 -1.12 -15.74
N LEU A 179 -3.59 -0.47 -16.16
CA LEU A 179 -4.97 -0.70 -15.72
C LEU A 179 -5.91 -0.78 -16.95
N PRO A 180 -7.04 -1.51 -16.87
CA PRO A 180 -7.49 -2.35 -15.75
C PRO A 180 -6.52 -3.51 -15.47
N TYR A 181 -6.51 -3.99 -14.23
CA TYR A 181 -5.78 -5.17 -13.81
C TYR A 181 -6.48 -6.39 -14.40
N GLU A 182 -6.16 -6.67 -15.66
CA GLU A 182 -6.50 -7.95 -16.26
C GLU A 182 -5.39 -8.93 -15.89
N MET A 183 -5.72 -9.89 -15.01
CA MET A 183 -4.99 -11.16 -14.95
C MET A 183 -5.42 -12.02 -16.16
N SER A 184 -5.28 -11.49 -17.37
CA SER A 184 -5.46 -12.31 -18.56
C SER A 184 -4.34 -13.36 -18.57
N GLU A 185 -4.61 -14.60 -19.00
CA GLU A 185 -3.56 -15.60 -19.23
C GLU A 185 -2.43 -15.08 -20.15
N LYS A 186 -2.70 -14.04 -20.95
CA LYS A 186 -1.73 -13.41 -21.84
C LYS A 186 -0.74 -12.50 -21.11
N ASP A 187 -1.09 -12.00 -19.93
CA ASP A 187 -0.25 -11.13 -19.09
C ASP A 187 0.38 -11.89 -17.91
N ALA A 188 0.03 -13.17 -17.75
CA ALA A 188 0.63 -14.05 -16.76
C ALA A 188 2.13 -14.17 -17.00
N ILE A 189 2.91 -14.03 -15.92
CA ILE A 189 4.34 -14.32 -15.94
C ILE A 189 4.51 -15.77 -16.42
N VAL A 190 5.20 -15.97 -17.54
CA VAL A 190 5.56 -17.32 -17.98
C VAL A 190 6.44 -17.94 -16.90
N THR A 191 5.93 -18.99 -16.24
CA THR A 191 6.67 -19.67 -15.16
C THR A 191 8.03 -20.14 -15.69
N PRO A 192 9.13 -19.66 -15.10
CA PRO A 192 10.48 -20.12 -15.42
C PRO A 192 10.60 -21.64 -15.33
N LYS A 193 11.40 -22.25 -16.20
CA LYS A 193 11.72 -23.68 -16.11
C LYS A 193 12.73 -23.95 -15.00
N ASN A 194 13.59 -22.98 -14.71
CA ASN A 194 14.55 -23.05 -13.63
C ASN A 194 13.87 -22.83 -12.27
N ALA A 195 14.06 -23.77 -11.34
CA ALA A 195 13.41 -23.74 -10.03
C ALA A 195 13.74 -22.49 -9.19
N LEU A 196 14.95 -21.94 -9.32
CA LEU A 196 15.36 -20.74 -8.58
C LEU A 196 14.64 -19.49 -9.11
N ALA A 197 14.57 -19.34 -10.43
CA ALA A 197 13.81 -18.26 -11.06
C ALA A 197 12.29 -18.42 -10.84
N ALA A 198 11.78 -19.66 -10.86
CA ALA A 198 10.36 -19.92 -10.59
C ALA A 198 9.97 -19.57 -9.15
N GLY A 199 10.92 -19.66 -8.21
CA GLY A 199 10.68 -19.37 -6.80
C GLY A 199 10.25 -17.93 -6.48
N ILE A 200 10.59 -16.94 -7.31
CA ILE A 200 10.21 -15.53 -7.06
C ILE A 200 8.82 -15.17 -7.59
N VAL A 201 8.29 -15.93 -8.56
CA VAL A 201 7.01 -15.62 -9.22
C VAL A 201 5.85 -15.45 -8.23
N PRO A 202 5.67 -16.31 -7.21
CA PRO A 202 4.60 -16.12 -6.22
C PRO A 202 4.75 -14.81 -5.43
N ALA A 203 5.97 -14.42 -5.07
CA ALA A 203 6.23 -13.19 -4.33
C ALA A 203 5.92 -11.95 -5.16
N ILE A 204 6.29 -11.97 -6.44
CA ILE A 204 5.96 -10.92 -7.40
C ILE A 204 4.45 -10.78 -7.55
N ASN A 205 3.74 -11.87 -7.83
CA ASN A 205 2.28 -11.85 -8.00
C ASN A 205 1.59 -11.30 -6.74
N ALA A 206 1.99 -11.78 -5.56
CA ALA A 206 1.46 -11.29 -4.28
C ALA A 206 1.75 -9.79 -4.07
N SER A 207 2.93 -9.31 -4.46
CA SER A 207 3.29 -7.89 -4.34
C SER A 207 2.52 -6.99 -5.31
N ARG A 208 2.26 -7.49 -6.52
CA ARG A 208 1.43 -6.81 -7.51
C ARG A 208 -0.01 -6.70 -7.01
N GLU A 209 -0.61 -7.80 -6.56
CA GLU A 209 -1.96 -7.81 -5.98
C GLU A 209 -2.06 -6.89 -4.76
N ALA A 210 -1.09 -6.95 -3.85
CA ALA A 210 -1.05 -6.06 -2.69
C ALA A 210 -0.98 -4.57 -3.09
N THR A 211 -0.27 -4.25 -4.18
CA THR A 211 -0.18 -2.89 -4.74
C THR A 211 -1.53 -2.40 -5.27
N VAL A 212 -2.26 -3.25 -5.98
CA VAL A 212 -3.59 -2.92 -6.50
C VAL A 212 -4.58 -2.72 -5.34
N ARG A 213 -4.57 -3.65 -4.38
CA ARG A 213 -5.42 -3.57 -3.18
C ARG A 213 -5.20 -2.29 -2.39
N ILE A 214 -3.95 -1.90 -2.14
CA ILE A 214 -3.69 -0.66 -1.39
C ILE A 214 -4.09 0.59 -2.18
N GLN A 215 -3.98 0.57 -3.52
CA GLN A 215 -4.48 1.66 -4.37
C GLN A 215 -6.00 1.80 -4.25
N ILE A 216 -6.73 0.68 -4.20
CA ILE A 216 -8.18 0.67 -3.97
C ILE A 216 -8.50 1.30 -2.62
N PHE A 217 -7.82 0.89 -1.54
CA PHE A 217 -8.04 1.50 -0.22
C PHE A 217 -7.82 3.01 -0.23
N VAL A 218 -6.72 3.49 -0.84
CA VAL A 218 -6.48 4.93 -0.98
C VAL A 218 -7.60 5.60 -1.76
N ASN A 219 -8.03 5.04 -2.90
CA ASN A 219 -9.12 5.57 -3.70
C ASN A 219 -10.45 5.64 -2.92
N CYS A 220 -10.83 4.56 -2.23
CA CYS A 220 -12.04 4.50 -1.41
C CYS A 220 -12.04 5.59 -0.32
N LEU A 221 -10.91 5.82 0.35
CA LEU A 221 -10.82 6.87 1.37
C LEU A 221 -10.85 8.28 0.79
N ARG A 222 -10.24 8.52 -0.38
CA ARG A 222 -10.35 9.82 -1.06
C ARG A 222 -11.79 10.12 -1.45
N ILE A 223 -12.53 9.12 -1.92
CA ILE A 223 -13.98 9.23 -2.20
C ILE A 223 -14.75 9.52 -0.90
N LEU A 224 -14.52 8.76 0.17
CA LEU A 224 -15.18 8.99 1.47
C LEU A 224 -14.94 10.41 1.99
N ASN A 225 -13.68 10.83 1.97
CA ASN A 225 -13.24 12.14 2.42
C ASN A 225 -13.92 13.25 1.61
N ALA A 226 -13.99 13.11 0.28
CA ALA A 226 -14.64 14.08 -0.61
C ALA A 226 -16.18 14.14 -0.42
N ILE A 227 -16.83 13.00 -0.17
CA ILE A 227 -18.27 12.95 0.15
C ILE A 227 -18.55 13.76 1.42
N GLN A 228 -17.79 13.47 2.48
CA GLN A 228 -18.01 14.09 3.79
C GLN A 228 -17.62 15.57 3.83
N SER A 229 -16.48 15.93 3.25
CA SER A 229 -16.00 17.33 3.24
C SER A 229 -16.95 18.28 2.49
N ARG A 230 -17.82 17.73 1.63
CA ARG A 230 -18.81 18.47 0.84
C ARG A 230 -20.23 18.34 1.36
N GLY A 231 -20.44 17.56 2.43
CA GLY A 231 -21.77 17.30 2.98
C GLY A 231 -22.71 16.60 1.99
N ILE A 232 -22.19 15.71 1.14
CA ILE A 232 -23.01 14.95 0.19
C ILE A 232 -23.71 13.83 0.96
N ASP A 233 -25.04 13.79 0.86
CA ASP A 233 -25.89 12.76 1.49
C ASP A 233 -26.77 12.01 0.47
N ALA A 234 -26.62 12.31 -0.82
CA ALA A 234 -27.39 11.66 -1.89
C ALA A 234 -26.91 10.22 -2.16
N ASP A 235 -27.86 9.31 -2.40
CA ASP A 235 -27.61 7.94 -2.86
C ASP A 235 -28.50 7.68 -4.12
N PRO A 236 -27.92 7.44 -5.31
CA PRO A 236 -26.50 7.23 -5.59
C PRO A 236 -25.64 8.51 -5.60
N VAL A 237 -24.38 8.38 -5.18
CA VAL A 237 -23.37 9.45 -5.30
C VAL A 237 -22.89 9.55 -6.74
N VAL A 238 -22.96 10.74 -7.32
CA VAL A 238 -22.40 11.02 -8.65
C VAL A 238 -20.89 11.24 -8.52
N LEU A 239 -20.08 10.20 -8.70
CA LEU A 239 -18.62 10.23 -8.49
C LEU A 239 -17.89 11.32 -9.30
N SER A 240 -18.34 11.61 -10.52
CA SER A 240 -17.74 12.67 -11.35
C SER A 240 -17.92 14.08 -10.76
N SER A 241 -18.89 14.27 -9.87
CA SER A 241 -19.10 15.55 -9.17
C SER A 241 -18.14 15.76 -8.00
N LEU A 242 -17.40 14.71 -7.57
CA LEU A 242 -16.48 14.76 -6.44
C LEU A 242 -15.17 15.52 -6.74
N GLY A 243 -14.95 15.98 -7.97
CA GLY A 243 -13.74 16.74 -8.35
C GLY A 243 -12.43 15.97 -8.10
N LEU A 244 -12.51 14.64 -7.99
CA LEU A 244 -11.35 13.76 -7.89
C LEU A 244 -10.86 13.40 -9.31
N PRO A 245 -9.55 13.09 -9.48
CA PRO A 245 -9.05 12.58 -10.75
C PRO A 245 -9.80 11.31 -11.19
N PRO A 246 -10.02 11.09 -12.50
CA PRO A 246 -10.71 9.89 -13.00
C PRO A 246 -10.11 8.58 -12.47
N SER A 247 -8.79 8.47 -12.39
CA SER A 247 -8.08 7.30 -11.85
C SER A 247 -8.41 6.98 -10.38
N THR A 248 -8.98 7.93 -9.65
CA THR A 248 -9.36 7.76 -8.23
C THR A 248 -10.76 7.16 -8.09
N VAL A 249 -11.63 7.36 -9.08
CA VAL A 249 -13.02 6.90 -9.03
C VAL A 249 -13.26 5.60 -9.80
N LEU A 250 -12.27 5.16 -10.58
CA LEU A 250 -12.32 3.88 -11.29
C LEU A 250 -11.73 2.77 -10.42
N ASP A 251 -12.37 1.61 -10.49
CA ASP A 251 -11.92 0.34 -9.98
C ASP A 251 -10.72 -0.15 -10.79
N PRO A 252 -9.55 -0.33 -10.17
CA PRO A 252 -8.38 -0.88 -10.82
C PRO A 252 -8.59 -2.25 -11.46
N TYR A 253 -9.50 -3.10 -10.97
CA TYR A 253 -9.73 -4.43 -11.54
C TYR A 253 -10.64 -4.39 -12.77
N SER A 254 -11.82 -3.79 -12.64
CA SER A 254 -12.82 -3.81 -13.71
C SER A 254 -12.74 -2.63 -14.68
N GLY A 255 -12.05 -1.54 -14.32
CA GLY A 255 -12.06 -0.28 -15.06
C GLY A 255 -13.37 0.50 -14.97
N ASN A 256 -14.39 -0.04 -14.30
CA ASN A 256 -15.67 0.62 -14.04
C ASN A 256 -15.55 1.56 -12.83
N PRO A 257 -16.51 2.47 -12.59
CA PRO A 257 -16.50 3.25 -11.35
C PRO A 257 -16.58 2.36 -10.10
N LEU A 258 -15.86 2.74 -9.03
CA LEU A 258 -15.98 2.11 -7.71
C LEU A 258 -17.43 2.19 -7.22
N ILE A 259 -17.86 1.18 -6.48
CA ILE A 259 -19.22 1.10 -5.97
C ILE A 259 -19.30 1.89 -4.67
N VAL A 260 -20.28 2.80 -4.58
CA VAL A 260 -20.58 3.60 -3.37
C VAL A 260 -22.02 3.34 -2.97
N LYS A 261 -22.23 2.92 -1.72
CA LYS A 261 -23.56 2.66 -1.14
C LYS A 261 -23.70 3.37 0.19
N ARG A 262 -24.86 4.00 0.43
CA ARG A 262 -25.21 4.54 1.76
C ARG A 262 -25.85 3.44 2.59
N SER A 263 -25.50 3.37 3.87
CA SER A 263 -26.17 2.54 4.87
C SER A 263 -26.55 3.38 6.09
N ASP A 264 -27.32 2.78 6.99
CA ASP A 264 -27.68 3.37 8.29
C ASP A 264 -26.46 3.67 9.18
N LYS A 265 -25.36 2.93 8.98
CA LYS A 265 -24.13 3.05 9.78
C LYS A 265 -23.05 3.94 9.15
N GLY A 266 -23.22 4.36 7.90
CA GLY A 266 -22.22 5.13 7.17
C GLY A 266 -22.10 4.73 5.70
N TRP A 267 -20.95 5.00 5.11
CA TRP A 267 -20.70 4.73 3.69
C TRP A 267 -19.96 3.41 3.47
N LEU A 268 -20.36 2.67 2.44
CA LEU A 268 -19.66 1.49 1.94
C LEU A 268 -19.10 1.83 0.55
N ILE A 269 -17.78 1.73 0.38
CA ILE A 269 -17.07 2.08 -0.85
C ILE A 269 -16.10 0.96 -1.19
N TYR A 270 -16.24 0.35 -2.36
CA TYR A 270 -15.46 -0.85 -2.69
C TYR A 270 -15.29 -1.10 -4.21
N SER A 271 -14.30 -1.94 -4.50
CA SER A 271 -14.02 -2.60 -5.77
C SER A 271 -14.55 -4.04 -5.72
N VAL A 272 -14.99 -4.56 -6.87
CA VAL A 272 -15.43 -5.96 -7.05
C VAL A 272 -14.29 -6.97 -6.99
N GLY A 273 -13.05 -6.51 -6.78
CA GLY A 273 -11.90 -7.39 -6.60
C GLY A 273 -11.49 -8.15 -7.87
N ILE A 274 -10.65 -9.15 -7.66
CA ILE A 274 -9.92 -9.86 -8.72
C ILE A 274 -10.77 -10.86 -9.51
N ASP A 275 -11.85 -11.35 -8.92
CA ASP A 275 -12.78 -12.28 -9.57
C ASP A 275 -13.85 -11.56 -10.40
N LEU A 276 -13.83 -10.21 -10.38
CA LEU A 276 -14.73 -9.32 -11.09
C LEU A 276 -16.21 -9.54 -10.73
N THR A 277 -16.48 -10.08 -9.55
CA THR A 277 -17.82 -10.41 -9.07
C THR A 277 -18.22 -9.47 -7.93
N ASP A 278 -19.32 -8.73 -8.09
CA ASP A 278 -19.86 -7.90 -7.00
C ASP A 278 -20.52 -8.80 -5.95
N ASP A 279 -19.84 -8.96 -4.82
CA ASP A 279 -20.30 -9.73 -3.66
C ASP A 279 -21.14 -8.87 -2.70
N GLY A 280 -21.56 -7.68 -3.12
CA GLY A 280 -22.41 -6.79 -2.33
C GLY A 280 -21.67 -6.00 -1.27
N GLY A 281 -20.35 -5.90 -1.36
CA GLY A 281 -19.45 -5.20 -0.44
C GLY A 281 -18.98 -6.06 0.72
N MET A 282 -18.75 -7.36 0.50
CA MET A 282 -18.21 -8.30 1.50
C MET A 282 -16.71 -8.08 1.77
N VAL A 283 -16.36 -6.90 2.28
CA VAL A 283 -14.97 -6.45 2.47
C VAL A 283 -14.18 -7.21 3.54
N ALA A 284 -14.84 -7.90 4.48
CA ALA A 284 -14.18 -8.64 5.55
C ALA A 284 -13.47 -9.91 5.06
N GLY A 285 -13.95 -10.50 3.97
CA GLY A 285 -13.37 -11.69 3.34
C GLY A 285 -12.35 -11.37 2.24
N LEU A 286 -12.16 -10.08 1.92
CA LEU A 286 -11.37 -9.59 0.78
C LEU A 286 -11.84 -10.12 -0.59
N THR A 287 -13.10 -10.55 -0.70
CA THR A 287 -13.68 -10.86 -2.02
C THR A 287 -13.95 -9.55 -2.75
N ASP A 288 -14.74 -8.68 -2.12
CA ASP A 288 -14.72 -7.24 -2.40
C ASP A 288 -13.58 -6.55 -1.65
N ILE A 289 -13.03 -5.49 -2.24
CA ILE A 289 -11.91 -4.74 -1.66
C ILE A 289 -12.34 -3.30 -1.43
N GLY A 290 -12.37 -2.86 -0.18
CA GLY A 290 -12.73 -1.48 0.14
C GLY A 290 -12.92 -1.22 1.63
N PHE A 291 -13.75 -0.23 1.93
CA PHE A 291 -14.08 0.18 3.28
C PHE A 291 -15.59 0.24 3.50
N GLY A 292 -16.01 -0.24 4.67
CA GLY A 292 -17.36 -0.09 5.19
C GLY A 292 -17.38 0.73 6.49
N PRO A 293 -18.57 0.99 7.04
CA PRO A 293 -18.69 1.66 8.33
C PRO A 293 -18.18 0.80 9.47
N GLY A 294 -17.41 1.40 10.39
CA GLY A 294 -16.91 0.78 11.62
C GLY A 294 -15.39 0.82 11.76
N PHE A 295 -14.92 0.61 13.00
CA PHE A 295 -13.52 0.30 13.29
C PHE A 295 -13.33 -1.21 13.20
N HIS A 296 -12.58 -1.66 12.20
CA HIS A 296 -12.08 -3.03 12.12
C HIS A 296 -10.70 -3.16 12.78
#